data_AF-A0A819RAD6-F1
#
_entry.id   AF-A0A819RAD6-F1
#
_cell.length_a   1.000
_cell.length_b   1.000
_cell.length_c   1.000
_cell.angle_alpha   90.00
_cell.angle_beta   90.00
_cell.angle_gamma   90.00
#
_symmetry.space_group_name_H-M   'P 1'
#
loop_
_entity.id
_entity.type
_entity.pdbx_description
1 polymer ?
#
loop_
_entity_poly.entity_id
_entity_poly.type
_entity_poly.pdbx_seq_one_letter_code
_entity_poly.pdbx_strand_id
1 'polypeptide(L)'
;MSQIEKLLSLKGKPMIHHEGYIYTVECTTSTKLIFRCQNRDCKARYHTNSPVGVFLSQPTAHCHAPQPDRVPVIQLKNEITARAVTTDESIRSIIHSALRTYPLSAAGELPKNEALMLMFRRQRTVETVDADGCLPEKLKKTYRDEDFILCEDKNLIIITTQTNLSILKQNKYWFADGTFKVSYQLDFIFFF
;
A
#
# COMPACT_ATOMS: atom_id res chain seq x y z
N MET A 1 -5.19 9.39 33.48
CA MET A 1 -6.20 9.54 32.42
C MET A 1 -5.79 8.60 31.30
N SER A 2 -6.61 7.61 30.94
CA SER A 2 -6.27 6.66 29.88
C SER A 2 -6.14 7.42 28.54
N GLN A 3 -4.97 7.34 27.90
CA GLN A 3 -4.73 8.01 26.62
C GLN A 3 -5.50 7.31 25.50
N ILE A 4 -6.10 8.12 24.63
CA ILE A 4 -6.75 7.65 23.40
C ILE A 4 -5.71 7.63 22.28
N GLU A 5 -5.50 6.46 21.70
CA GLU A 5 -4.61 6.28 20.57
C GLU A 5 -5.40 6.28 19.27
N LYS A 6 -4.93 7.05 18.27
CA LYS A 6 -5.57 7.12 16.94
C LYS A 6 -4.92 6.11 16.00
N LEU A 7 -5.75 5.35 15.32
CA LEU A 7 -5.34 4.37 14.33
C LEU A 7 -6.05 4.65 13.01
N LEU A 8 -5.55 4.05 11.94
CA LEU A 8 -6.23 4.03 10.65
C LEU A 8 -6.56 2.59 10.28
N SER A 9 -7.69 2.40 9.62
CA SER A 9 -7.95 1.14 8.92
C SER A 9 -7.08 1.04 7.67
N LEU A 10 -6.95 -0.16 7.12
CA LEU A 10 -6.33 -0.40 5.82
C LEU A 10 -6.91 0.45 4.66
N LYS A 11 -8.15 0.92 4.80
CA LYS A 11 -8.83 1.79 3.81
C LYS A 11 -8.70 3.28 4.16
N GLY A 12 -7.82 3.66 5.07
CA GLY A 12 -7.63 5.04 5.53
C GLY A 12 -8.75 5.59 6.43
N LYS A 13 -9.77 4.79 6.77
CA LYS A 13 -10.83 5.24 7.70
C LYS A 13 -10.29 5.40 9.13
N PRO A 14 -10.75 6.40 9.90
CA PRO A 14 -10.31 6.60 11.27
C PRO A 14 -10.71 5.44 12.18
N MET A 15 -9.83 5.10 13.10
CA MET A 15 -10.04 4.12 14.16
C MET A 15 -9.51 4.68 15.47
N ILE A 16 -10.04 4.20 16.58
CA ILE A 16 -9.62 4.60 17.93
C ILE A 16 -9.27 3.35 18.72
N HIS A 17 -8.18 3.42 19.48
CA HIS A 17 -7.82 2.46 20.50
C HIS A 17 -7.93 3.12 21.88
N HIS A 18 -8.69 2.50 22.78
CA HIS A 18 -8.90 2.97 24.15
C HIS A 18 -9.13 1.77 25.06
N GLU A 19 -8.37 1.69 26.16
CA GLU A 19 -8.46 0.64 27.18
C GLU A 19 -8.40 -0.80 26.62
N GLY A 20 -7.59 -1.01 25.59
CA GLY A 20 -7.43 -2.32 24.94
C GLY A 20 -8.56 -2.67 23.96
N TYR A 21 -9.51 -1.76 23.73
CA TYR A 21 -10.58 -1.94 22.75
C TYR A 21 -10.34 -1.07 21.51
N ILE A 22 -10.66 -1.63 20.36
CA ILE A 22 -10.56 -0.95 19.07
C ILE A 22 -11.96 -0.59 18.57
N TYR A 23 -12.13 0.65 18.14
CA TYR A 23 -13.38 1.19 17.63
C TYR A 23 -13.22 1.72 16.21
N THR A 24 -14.25 1.52 15.38
CA THR A 24 -14.35 2.01 14.01
C THR A 24 -15.46 3.05 13.90
N VAL A 25 -15.33 4.02 13.00
CA VAL A 25 -16.39 5.01 12.75
C VAL A 25 -17.68 4.33 12.32
N GLU A 26 -18.75 4.58 13.07
CA GLU A 26 -20.12 4.16 12.73
C GLU A 26 -20.86 5.32 12.05
N CYS A 27 -20.80 6.52 12.63
CA CYS A 27 -21.49 7.70 12.12
C CYS A 27 -20.73 8.98 12.44
N THR A 28 -20.70 9.89 11.47
CA THR A 28 -20.22 11.27 11.64
C THR A 28 -21.40 12.21 11.48
N THR A 29 -21.74 12.94 12.54
CA THR A 29 -22.71 14.04 12.52
C THR A 29 -21.95 15.37 12.56
N SER A 30 -22.62 16.48 12.23
CA SER A 30 -22.04 17.83 12.35
C SER A 30 -21.52 18.17 13.75
N THR A 31 -22.06 17.53 14.78
CA THR A 31 -21.73 17.81 16.19
C THR A 31 -20.98 16.69 16.90
N LYS A 32 -21.09 15.43 16.43
CA LYS A 32 -20.56 14.25 17.13
C LYS A 32 -20.02 13.19 16.17
N LEU A 33 -18.99 12.50 16.62
CA LEU A 33 -18.45 11.29 16.01
C LEU A 33 -18.82 10.10 16.90
N ILE A 34 -19.48 9.11 16.30
CA ILE A 34 -19.86 7.86 16.96
C ILE A 34 -18.97 6.76 16.39
N PHE A 35 -18.26 6.10 17.30
CA PHE A 35 -17.48 4.92 17.00
C PHE A 35 -18.13 3.71 17.63
N ARG A 36 -18.11 2.58 16.92
CA ARG A 36 -18.57 1.28 17.40
C ARG A 36 -17.37 0.37 17.59
N CYS A 37 -17.43 -0.53 18.58
CA CYS A 37 -16.43 -1.58 18.72
C CYS A 37 -16.25 -2.36 17.39
N GLN A 38 -15.01 -2.67 17.05
CA GLN A 38 -14.67 -3.41 15.84
C GLN A 38 -15.25 -4.84 15.83
N ASN A 39 -15.46 -5.43 17.00
CA ASN A 39 -16.08 -6.75 17.12
C ASN A 39 -17.56 -6.68 16.72
N ARG A 40 -17.96 -7.49 15.72
CA ARG A 40 -19.31 -7.48 15.13
C ARG A 40 -20.41 -7.81 16.14
N ASP A 41 -20.12 -8.70 17.08
CA ASP A 41 -21.08 -9.14 18.09
C ASP A 41 -21.13 -8.15 19.27
N CYS A 42 -20.18 -7.22 19.33
CA CYS A 42 -20.16 -6.17 20.32
C CYS A 42 -21.02 -4.97 19.88
N LYS A 43 -21.86 -4.51 20.81
CA LYS A 43 -22.72 -3.33 20.64
C LYS A 43 -22.12 -2.08 21.28
N ALA A 44 -20.89 -2.17 21.79
CA ALA A 44 -20.28 -1.07 22.50
C ALA A 44 -20.00 0.11 21.58
N ARG A 45 -20.26 1.32 22.07
CA ARG A 45 -20.09 2.60 21.38
C ARG A 45 -19.28 3.60 22.19
N TYR A 46 -18.62 4.47 21.47
CA TYR A 46 -17.79 5.57 21.95
C TYR A 46 -18.20 6.85 21.22
N HIS A 47 -18.50 7.91 21.96
CA HIS A 47 -18.99 9.18 21.43
C HIS A 47 -18.00 10.31 21.74
N THR A 48 -17.61 11.09 20.72
CA THR A 48 -16.71 12.26 20.88
C THR A 48 -17.22 13.46 20.06
N ASN A 49 -17.15 14.68 20.61
CA ASN A 49 -17.52 15.93 19.88
C ASN A 49 -16.33 16.52 19.12
N SER A 50 -15.14 15.94 19.27
CA SER A 50 -13.92 16.48 18.67
C SER A 50 -13.10 15.36 18.04
N PRO A 51 -12.40 15.61 16.92
CA PRO A 51 -11.32 14.74 16.48
C PRO A 51 -10.20 14.62 17.53
N VAL A 52 -10.19 15.45 18.58
CA VAL A 52 -9.19 15.50 19.66
C VAL A 52 -9.49 14.53 20.81
N GLY A 53 -10.49 13.65 20.70
CA GLY A 53 -10.62 12.50 21.62
C GLY A 53 -10.98 12.89 23.05
N VAL A 54 -11.93 13.80 23.22
CA VAL A 54 -12.51 14.11 24.53
C VAL A 54 -13.82 13.34 24.65
N PHE A 55 -13.94 12.55 25.72
CA PHE A 55 -15.15 11.78 26.00
C PHE A 55 -16.35 12.71 26.16
N LEU A 56 -17.43 12.42 25.45
CA LEU A 56 -18.76 12.96 25.79
C LEU A 56 -19.47 12.14 26.85
N SER A 57 -19.15 10.85 26.86
CA SER A 57 -19.75 9.86 27.75
C SER A 57 -18.76 8.72 27.93
N GLN A 58 -18.86 8.02 29.05
CA GLN A 58 -18.13 6.77 29.22
C GLN A 58 -18.50 5.78 28.10
N PRO A 59 -17.54 5.00 27.58
CA PRO A 59 -17.86 3.93 26.65
C PRO A 59 -18.85 2.96 27.28
N THR A 60 -19.82 2.50 26.50
CA THR A 60 -20.72 1.44 26.95
C THR A 60 -19.96 0.12 27.16
N ALA A 61 -20.43 -0.72 28.08
CA ALA A 61 -19.79 -2.00 28.39
C ALA A 61 -19.62 -2.92 27.17
N HIS A 62 -18.48 -3.62 27.12
CA HIS A 62 -18.18 -4.63 26.11
C HIS A 62 -18.63 -6.03 26.57
N CYS A 63 -18.92 -6.90 25.60
CA CYS A 63 -19.24 -8.31 25.84
C CYS A 63 -18.04 -9.25 25.64
N HIS A 64 -16.83 -8.70 25.51
CA HIS A 64 -15.61 -9.44 25.28
C HIS A 64 -14.45 -8.78 26.01
N ALA A 65 -13.36 -9.52 26.19
CA ALA A 65 -12.14 -9.01 26.80
C ALA A 65 -11.44 -7.97 25.90
N PRO A 66 -10.59 -7.10 26.49
CA PRO A 66 -9.69 -6.23 25.74
C PRO A 66 -8.70 -7.05 24.89
N GLN A 67 -8.30 -6.50 23.74
CA GLN A 67 -7.39 -7.13 22.77
C GLN A 67 -6.29 -6.15 22.33
N PRO A 68 -5.37 -5.76 23.23
CA PRO A 68 -4.32 -4.79 22.92
C PRO A 68 -3.35 -5.28 21.82
N ASP A 69 -3.13 -6.59 21.70
CA ASP A 69 -2.21 -7.19 20.73
C ASP A 69 -2.64 -7.01 19.27
N ARG A 70 -3.88 -6.59 19.04
CA ARG A 70 -4.37 -6.23 17.70
C ARG A 70 -3.87 -4.88 17.20
N VAL A 71 -3.45 -3.98 18.10
CA VAL A 71 -2.95 -2.66 17.73
C VAL A 71 -1.66 -2.76 16.89
N PRO A 72 -0.62 -3.52 17.31
CA PRO A 72 0.55 -3.78 16.49
C PRO A 72 0.23 -4.35 15.10
N VAL A 73 -0.78 -5.22 14.98
CA VAL A 73 -1.19 -5.80 13.69
C VAL A 73 -1.75 -4.72 12.76
N ILE A 74 -2.56 -3.79 13.28
CA ILE A 74 -3.11 -2.68 12.50
C ILE A 74 -1.99 -1.73 12.07
N GLN A 75 -1.08 -1.38 12.98
CA GLN A 75 0.06 -0.51 12.69
C GLN A 75 0.97 -1.12 11.62
N LEU A 76 1.35 -2.40 11.75
CA LEU A 76 2.14 -3.14 10.76
C LEU A 76 1.49 -3.09 9.37
N LYS A 77 0.18 -3.35 9.32
CA LYS A 77 -0.57 -3.33 8.06
C LYS A 77 -0.58 -1.95 7.40
N ASN A 78 -0.70 -0.89 8.19
CA ASN A 78 -0.66 0.47 7.71
C ASN A 78 0.73 0.88 7.23
N GLU A 79 1.78 0.47 7.94
CA GLU A 79 3.17 0.69 7.53
C GLU A 79 3.46 0.05 6.17
N ILE A 80 3.11 -1.24 6.02
CA ILE A 80 3.32 -1.96 4.76
C ILE A 80 2.51 -1.31 3.64
N THR A 81 1.26 -0.90 3.91
CA THR A 81 0.41 -0.19 2.94
C THR A 81 1.08 1.11 2.49
N ALA A 82 1.51 1.94 3.44
CA ALA A 82 2.13 3.23 3.14
C ALA A 82 3.40 3.04 2.31
N ARG A 83 4.30 2.13 2.72
CA ARG A 83 5.54 1.84 1.98
C ARG A 83 5.28 1.24 0.60
N ALA A 84 4.27 0.39 0.46
CA ALA A 84 3.96 -0.25 -0.83
C ALA A 84 3.50 0.77 -1.89
N VAL A 85 2.91 1.89 -1.46
CA VAL A 85 2.44 2.99 -2.34
C VAL A 85 3.55 4.02 -2.58
N THR A 86 4.40 4.29 -1.60
CA THR A 86 5.42 5.36 -1.70
C THR A 86 6.78 4.91 -2.21
N THR A 87 7.07 3.60 -2.20
CA THR A 87 8.39 3.06 -2.55
C THR A 87 8.34 1.97 -3.62
N ASP A 88 9.43 1.85 -4.37
CA ASP A 88 9.59 0.83 -5.42
C ASP A 88 10.12 -0.51 -4.88
N GLU A 89 10.42 -0.61 -3.59
CA GLU A 89 10.95 -1.83 -2.93
C GLU A 89 10.03 -3.05 -3.13
N SER A 90 10.57 -4.26 -3.33
CA SER A 90 9.68 -5.43 -3.43
C SER A 90 8.82 -5.61 -2.17
N ILE A 91 7.55 -5.99 -2.34
CA ILE A 91 6.62 -6.24 -1.21
C ILE A 91 7.21 -7.23 -0.20
N ARG A 92 7.97 -8.23 -0.68
CA ARG A 92 8.67 -9.19 0.17
C ARG A 92 9.70 -8.51 1.08
N SER A 93 10.48 -7.56 0.53
CA SER A 93 11.44 -6.76 1.29
C SER A 93 10.75 -5.92 2.35
N ILE A 94 9.67 -5.22 1.96
CA ILE A 94 8.89 -4.38 2.86
C ILE A 94 8.35 -5.20 4.04
N ILE A 95 7.71 -6.35 3.76
CA ILE A 95 7.18 -7.24 4.81
C ILE A 95 8.30 -7.73 5.72
N HIS A 96 9.41 -8.21 5.16
CA HIS A 96 10.51 -8.73 5.97
C HIS A 96 11.13 -7.64 6.87
N SER A 97 11.28 -6.42 6.36
CA SER A 97 11.73 -5.26 7.13
C SER A 97 10.77 -4.94 8.27
N ALA A 98 9.46 -4.87 7.99
CA ALA A 98 8.45 -4.49 8.96
C ALA A 98 8.26 -5.56 10.06
N LEU A 99 8.47 -6.83 9.73
CA LEU A 99 8.43 -7.93 10.71
C LEU A 99 9.60 -7.91 11.70
N ARG A 100 10.74 -7.28 11.37
CA ARG A 100 11.89 -7.20 12.30
C ARG A 100 11.61 -6.35 13.53
N THR A 101 10.75 -5.34 13.40
CA THR A 101 10.36 -4.43 14.47
C THR A 101 9.05 -4.85 15.15
N TYR A 102 8.46 -5.96 14.71
CA TYR A 102 7.17 -6.42 15.23
C TYR A 102 7.30 -7.00 16.65
N PRO A 103 6.44 -6.60 17.60
CA PRO A 103 6.58 -7.03 19.00
C PRO A 103 6.25 -8.51 19.17
N LEU A 104 7.12 -9.24 19.87
CA LEU A 104 6.94 -10.67 20.18
C LEU A 104 5.66 -10.95 20.99
N SER A 105 5.24 -10.00 21.83
CA SER A 105 4.01 -10.13 22.63
C SER A 105 2.75 -10.26 21.76
N ALA A 106 2.76 -9.69 20.55
CA ALA A 106 1.62 -9.72 19.63
C ALA A 106 1.77 -10.80 18.53
N ALA A 107 2.81 -11.63 18.58
CA ALA A 107 3.10 -12.64 17.55
C ALA A 107 1.92 -13.58 17.26
N GLY A 108 1.08 -13.87 18.26
CA GLY A 108 -0.11 -14.72 18.11
C GLY A 108 -1.20 -14.14 17.21
N GLU A 109 -1.29 -12.82 17.06
CA GLU A 109 -2.26 -12.14 16.20
C GLU A 109 -1.72 -11.89 14.78
N LEU A 110 -0.46 -12.28 14.51
CA LEU A 110 0.18 -12.04 13.23
C LEU A 110 -0.45 -12.88 12.11
N PRO A 111 -0.90 -12.28 11.00
CA PRO A 111 -1.37 -13.04 9.85
C PRO A 111 -0.24 -13.84 9.19
N LYS A 112 -0.59 -14.94 8.51
CA LYS A 112 0.37 -15.70 7.70
C LYS A 112 1.03 -14.80 6.64
N ASN A 113 2.33 -15.02 6.40
CA ASN A 113 3.10 -14.26 5.40
C ASN A 113 2.46 -14.28 4.00
N GLU A 114 1.91 -15.42 3.58
CA GLU A 114 1.19 -15.53 2.30
C GLU A 114 -0.03 -14.59 2.23
N ALA A 115 -0.79 -14.50 3.33
CA ALA A 115 -1.95 -13.62 3.41
C ALA A 115 -1.53 -12.13 3.33
N LEU A 116 -0.43 -11.76 4.01
CA LEU A 116 0.14 -10.41 3.89
C LEU A 116 0.57 -10.12 2.45
N MET A 117 1.33 -11.02 1.81
CA MET A 117 1.75 -10.86 0.42
C MET A 117 0.57 -10.67 -0.53
N LEU A 118 -0.47 -11.50 -0.43
CA LEU A 118 -1.66 -11.41 -1.28
C LEU A 118 -2.42 -10.10 -1.08
N MET A 119 -2.52 -9.64 0.16
CA MET A 119 -3.23 -8.41 0.49
C MET A 119 -2.57 -7.17 -0.12
N PHE A 120 -1.24 -7.12 -0.14
CA PHE A 120 -0.50 -5.94 -0.62
C PHE A 120 -0.11 -5.99 -2.10
N ARG A 121 -0.13 -7.16 -2.75
CA ARG A 121 0.12 -7.26 -4.20
C ARG A 121 -0.81 -6.36 -5.03
N ARG A 122 -2.04 -6.13 -4.57
CA ARG A 122 -3.06 -5.32 -5.26
C ARG A 122 -2.97 -3.82 -4.97
N GLN A 123 -2.09 -3.40 -4.05
CA GLN A 123 -1.95 -1.99 -3.64
C GLN A 123 -1.10 -1.17 -4.59
N ARG A 124 -0.22 -1.82 -5.36
CA ARG A 124 0.44 -1.18 -6.49
C ARG A 124 -0.56 -1.08 -7.61
N THR A 125 -1.25 0.06 -7.69
CA THR A 125 -1.97 0.44 -8.90
C THR A 125 -0.95 0.43 -10.03
N VAL A 126 -1.23 -0.32 -11.11
CA VAL A 126 -0.51 -0.13 -12.37
C VAL A 126 -0.73 1.34 -12.72
N GLU A 127 0.34 2.13 -12.82
CA GLU A 127 0.21 3.51 -13.30
C GLU A 127 -0.50 3.44 -14.65
N THR A 128 -1.69 4.02 -14.71
CA THR A 128 -2.48 4.02 -15.93
C THR A 128 -1.80 4.94 -16.92
N VAL A 129 -1.71 4.45 -18.15
CA VAL A 129 -1.31 5.23 -19.33
C VAL A 129 -2.07 6.57 -19.33
N ASP A 130 -1.41 7.66 -19.70
CA ASP A 130 -1.99 8.99 -19.76
C ASP A 130 -3.22 9.03 -20.70
N ALA A 131 -4.03 10.09 -20.64
CA ALA A 131 -5.25 10.23 -21.43
C ALA A 131 -5.03 10.05 -22.96
N ASP A 132 -3.81 10.31 -23.42
CA ASP A 132 -3.38 10.17 -24.82
C ASP A 132 -2.83 8.78 -25.18
N GLY A 133 -2.76 7.86 -24.21
CA GLY A 133 -2.17 6.53 -24.41
C GLY A 133 -0.64 6.51 -24.32
N CYS A 134 -0.02 7.56 -23.76
CA CYS A 134 1.43 7.63 -23.52
C CYS A 134 1.81 7.18 -22.09
N LEU A 135 3.01 6.62 -21.94
CA LEU A 135 3.57 6.21 -20.67
C LEU A 135 3.84 7.43 -19.77
N PRO A 136 3.60 7.33 -18.45
CA PRO A 136 3.95 8.37 -17.49
C PRO A 136 5.42 8.79 -17.58
N GLU A 137 5.71 10.08 -17.40
CA GLU A 137 7.06 10.67 -17.48
C GLU A 137 8.09 9.93 -16.59
N LYS A 138 7.65 9.47 -15.41
CA LYS A 138 8.49 8.71 -14.45
C LYS A 138 9.00 7.39 -15.04
N LEU A 139 8.26 6.78 -15.97
CA LEU A 139 8.62 5.54 -16.64
C LEU A 139 9.45 5.75 -17.91
N LYS A 140 9.60 7.00 -18.38
CA LYS A 140 10.38 7.32 -19.58
C LYS A 140 11.88 7.38 -19.34
N LYS A 141 12.30 7.41 -18.08
CA LYS A 141 13.70 7.56 -17.69
C LYS A 141 14.22 6.37 -16.88
N THR A 142 15.51 6.10 -17.03
CA THR A 142 16.23 5.13 -16.20
C THR A 142 16.47 5.68 -14.78
N TYR A 143 16.90 4.82 -13.85
CA TYR A 143 17.37 5.24 -12.52
C TYR A 143 18.57 6.21 -12.54
N ARG A 144 19.19 6.42 -13.71
CA ARG A 144 20.29 7.38 -13.92
C ARG A 144 19.84 8.67 -14.58
N ASP A 145 18.53 8.89 -14.70
CA ASP A 145 17.91 10.04 -15.37
C ASP A 145 18.21 10.11 -16.89
N GLU A 146 18.65 9.00 -17.50
CA GLU A 146 18.79 8.86 -18.95
C GLU A 146 17.44 8.50 -19.59
N ASP A 147 17.14 9.08 -20.75
CA ASP A 147 15.95 8.73 -21.54
C ASP A 147 16.01 7.25 -21.96
N PHE A 148 14.93 6.54 -21.67
CA PHE A 148 14.79 5.10 -21.87
C PHE A 148 13.72 4.74 -22.93
N ILE A 149 12.93 5.72 -23.35
CA ILE A 149 11.94 5.57 -24.42
C ILE A 149 12.37 6.42 -25.60
N LEU A 150 12.75 5.78 -26.70
CA LEU A 150 13.19 6.46 -27.91
C LEU A 150 12.02 6.81 -28.84
N CYS A 151 11.03 5.92 -28.91
CA CYS A 151 9.87 6.09 -29.77
C CYS A 151 8.64 5.50 -29.07
N GLU A 152 7.55 6.25 -29.09
CA GLU A 152 6.26 5.87 -28.55
C GLU A 152 5.20 6.23 -29.61
N ASP A 153 4.66 5.19 -30.25
CA ASP A 153 3.52 5.29 -31.17
C ASP A 153 2.43 4.31 -30.71
N LYS A 154 1.22 4.47 -31.25
CA LYS A 154 0.02 3.72 -30.84
C LYS A 154 0.17 2.20 -30.90
N ASN A 155 1.08 1.70 -31.76
CA ASN A 155 1.30 0.27 -31.97
C ASN A 155 2.73 -0.19 -31.62
N LEU A 156 3.67 0.74 -31.41
CA LEU A 156 5.08 0.44 -31.27
C LEU A 156 5.72 1.31 -30.20
N ILE A 157 6.37 0.67 -29.23
CA ILE A 157 7.22 1.37 -28.25
C ILE A 157 8.64 0.81 -28.37
N ILE A 158 9.60 1.70 -28.65
CA ILE A 158 11.03 1.38 -28.68
C ILE A 158 11.66 1.83 -27.38
N ILE A 159 12.13 0.85 -26.61
CA ILE A 159 12.71 1.06 -25.30
C ILE A 159 14.22 0.78 -25.40
N THR A 160 15.01 1.84 -25.24
CA THR A 160 16.47 1.81 -25.36
C THR A 160 17.07 3.10 -24.83
N THR A 161 18.38 3.10 -24.57
CA THR A 161 19.14 4.32 -24.25
C THR A 161 20.01 4.75 -25.43
N GLN A 162 20.43 6.01 -25.44
CA GLN A 162 21.38 6.51 -26.44
C GLN A 162 22.71 5.73 -26.42
N THR A 163 23.12 5.28 -25.24
CA THR A 163 24.30 4.43 -25.04
C THR A 163 24.14 3.10 -25.76
N ASN A 164 23.00 2.43 -25.59
CA ASN A 164 22.73 1.14 -26.22
C ASN A 164 22.64 1.26 -27.74
N LEU A 165 22.02 2.33 -28.26
CA LEU A 165 22.02 2.62 -29.69
C LEU A 165 23.43 2.84 -30.26
N SER A 166 24.29 3.50 -29.49
CA SER A 166 25.69 3.73 -29.89
C SER A 166 26.46 2.41 -29.96
N ILE A 167 26.24 1.51 -28.99
CA ILE A 167 26.80 0.15 -29.00
C ILE A 167 26.30 -0.62 -30.22
N LEU A 168 24.99 -0.62 -30.48
CA LEU A 168 24.41 -1.30 -31.65
C LEU A 168 24.97 -0.77 -32.96
N LYS A 169 25.11 0.56 -33.09
CA LYS A 169 25.69 1.19 -34.29
C LYS A 169 27.14 0.78 -34.53
N GLN A 170 27.92 0.56 -33.47
CA GLN A 170 29.33 0.19 -33.57
C GLN A 170 29.54 -1.31 -33.87
N ASN A 171 28.57 -2.15 -33.54
CA ASN A 171 28.68 -3.60 -33.68
C ASN A 171 28.00 -4.09 -34.96
N LYS A 172 28.74 -4.86 -35.78
CA LYS A 172 28.25 -5.41 -37.06
C LYS A 172 27.20 -6.51 -36.89
N TYR A 173 27.23 -7.24 -35.78
CA TYR A 173 26.35 -8.38 -35.53
C TYR A 173 25.54 -8.14 -34.27
N TRP A 174 24.22 -8.30 -34.39
CA TRP A 174 23.28 -8.18 -33.29
C TRP A 174 22.69 -9.55 -32.99
N PHE A 175 22.68 -9.92 -31.71
CA PHE A 175 22.01 -11.11 -31.23
C PHE A 175 20.80 -10.66 -30.43
N ALA A 176 19.61 -10.97 -30.93
CA ALA A 176 18.36 -10.67 -30.26
C ALA A 176 17.70 -11.99 -29.83
N ASP A 177 17.27 -12.06 -28.57
CA ASP A 177 16.50 -13.18 -28.03
C ASP A 177 15.03 -12.79 -27.88
N GLY A 178 14.14 -13.66 -28.36
CA GLY A 178 12.70 -13.42 -28.46
C GLY A 178 11.92 -13.83 -27.22
N THR A 179 12.43 -13.58 -26.02
CA THR A 179 11.86 -14.07 -24.75
C THR A 179 10.63 -13.30 -24.24
N PHE A 180 9.77 -12.78 -25.12
CA PHE A 180 8.58 -12.03 -24.70
C PHE A 180 7.28 -12.67 -25.17
N LYS A 181 6.39 -12.90 -24.20
CA LYS A 181 5.02 -13.33 -24.42
C LYS A 181 4.21 -12.08 -24.81
N VAL A 182 4.01 -11.87 -26.11
CA VAL A 182 3.25 -10.73 -26.63
C VAL A 182 1.75 -10.98 -26.42
N SER A 183 1.09 -10.08 -25.70
CA SER A 183 -0.39 -10.02 -25.66
C SER A 183 -0.80 -9.03 -26.74
N TYR A 184 -1.51 -9.52 -27.76
CA TYR A 184 -1.89 -8.82 -28.98
C TYR A 184 -2.50 -7.43 -28.72
N GLN A 185 -1.68 -6.38 -28.86
CA GLN A 185 -2.07 -5.00 -29.24
C GLN A 185 -0.88 -4.00 -29.29
N LEU A 186 0.29 -4.34 -28.75
CA LEU A 186 1.48 -3.48 -28.76
C LEU A 186 2.74 -4.30 -29.03
N ASP A 187 3.55 -3.89 -30.01
CA ASP A 187 4.87 -4.44 -30.25
C ASP A 187 5.90 -3.67 -29.41
N PHE A 188 6.65 -4.40 -28.58
CA PHE A 188 7.74 -3.83 -27.79
C PHE A 188 9.07 -4.28 -28.38
N ILE A 189 9.95 -3.32 -28.66
CA ILE A 189 11.33 -3.59 -29.08
C ILE A 189 12.26 -3.05 -27.99
N PHE A 190 12.95 -3.95 -27.31
CA PHE A 190 13.95 -3.62 -26.30
C PHE A 190 15.36 -3.80 -26.87
N PHE A 191 16.20 -2.79 -26.66
CA PHE A 191 17.63 -2.88 -26.90
C PHE A 191 18.37 -2.62 -25.58
N PHE A 192 18.85 -3.68 -24.95
CA PHE A 192 19.66 -3.62 -23.74
C PHE A 192 21.15 -3.49 -24.02
#